data_AF-A0A813NH08-F1
#
_entry.id   AF-A0A813NH08-F1
#
_cell.length_a   1.000
_cell.length_b   1.000
_cell.length_c   1.000
_cell.angle_alpha   90.00
_cell.angle_beta   90.00
_cell.angle_gamma   90.00
#
_symmetry.space_group_name_H-M   'P 1'
#
loop_
_entity.id
_entity.type
_entity.pdbx_description
1 polymer ?
#
loop_
_entity_poly.entity_id
_entity_poly.type
_entity_poly.pdbx_seq_one_letter_code
_entity_poly.pdbx_strand_id
1 'polypeptide(L)'
;MYLGRENIQTIFSIETKNGKLIRAHSHLQNDDEILLLPGTYLKVIGSSNPSNGVYIISLREIPSNSLKLAKPCDLTSTNELPLSRQPCKADIQHLLNYIDILYPNGEPINLETGVDENGIPFYRDEMYHFYGLVGTWAENYDYDLIPTYRMSQNPEYIAKANWTEIKQMLTCIRSSGKFSSYTTYAHAITAGYIRLILLRMKELVEL
;
A
#
# COMPACT_ATOMS: atom_id res chain seq x y z
N MET A 1 3.99 -23.25 -15.78
CA MET A 1 3.78 -22.08 -16.67
C MET A 1 2.33 -21.65 -16.53
N TYR A 2 2.06 -20.52 -15.89
CA TYR A 2 0.69 -20.03 -15.65
C TYR A 2 0.25 -19.18 -16.84
N LEU A 3 -0.75 -19.66 -17.58
CA LEU A 3 -1.46 -18.91 -18.62
C LEU A 3 -2.59 -18.13 -17.94
N GLY A 4 -2.63 -16.81 -18.13
CA GLY A 4 -3.78 -15.99 -17.77
C GLY A 4 -5.01 -16.42 -18.58
N ARG A 5 -6.21 -16.20 -18.03
CA ARG A 5 -7.49 -16.64 -18.62
C ARG A 5 -7.78 -16.11 -20.03
N GLU A 6 -7.02 -15.11 -20.51
CA GLU A 6 -7.22 -14.43 -21.80
C GLU A 6 -6.02 -14.53 -22.78
N ASN A 7 -5.13 -15.53 -22.66
CA ASN A 7 -3.93 -15.71 -23.51
C ASN A 7 -2.91 -14.55 -23.48
N ILE A 8 -3.04 -13.60 -22.54
CA ILE A 8 -2.00 -12.59 -22.31
C ILE A 8 -0.91 -13.19 -21.42
N GLN A 9 0.32 -13.25 -21.93
CA GLN A 9 1.50 -13.77 -21.28
C GLN A 9 2.58 -12.68 -21.23
N THR A 10 3.05 -12.36 -20.04
CA THR A 10 4.23 -11.51 -19.85
C THR A 10 5.42 -12.36 -19.44
N ILE A 11 6.51 -12.27 -20.19
CA ILE A 11 7.79 -12.93 -19.94
C ILE A 11 8.79 -11.87 -19.50
N PHE A 12 9.49 -12.12 -18.40
CA PHE A 12 10.58 -11.27 -17.94
C PHE A 12 11.92 -11.90 -18.32
N SER A 13 12.73 -11.16 -19.07
CA SER A 13 14.14 -11.49 -19.29
C SER A 13 14.96 -10.65 -18.32
N ILE A 14 15.70 -11.28 -17.41
CA ILE A 14 16.40 -10.58 -16.32
C ILE A 14 17.91 -10.80 -16.45
N GLU A 15 18.65 -9.71 -16.66
CA GLU A 15 20.11 -9.68 -16.53
C GLU A 15 20.48 -9.36 -15.07
N THR A 16 21.02 -10.34 -14.34
CA THR A 16 21.43 -10.20 -12.92
C THR A 16 22.90 -10.57 -12.72
N LYS A 17 23.57 -9.91 -11.77
CA LYS A 17 24.92 -10.25 -11.30
C LYS A 17 24.92 -10.88 -9.90
N ASN A 18 23.91 -10.57 -9.08
CA ASN A 18 23.86 -10.99 -7.67
C ASN A 18 22.89 -12.13 -7.38
N GLY A 19 22.20 -12.66 -8.40
CA GLY A 19 21.34 -13.83 -8.27
C GLY A 19 22.08 -15.05 -7.70
N LYS A 20 21.39 -15.86 -6.91
CA LYS A 20 21.93 -17.10 -6.31
C LYS A 20 21.33 -18.31 -7.01
N LEU A 21 22.18 -19.15 -7.60
CA LEU A 21 21.76 -20.45 -8.10
C LEU A 21 21.34 -21.33 -6.90
N ILE A 22 20.10 -21.78 -6.87
CA ILE A 22 19.53 -22.56 -5.76
C ILE A 22 19.17 -23.99 -6.17
N ARG A 23 19.73 -24.50 -7.27
CA ARG A 23 19.45 -25.85 -7.80
C ARG A 23 19.55 -26.95 -6.72
N ALA A 24 20.56 -26.87 -5.84
CA ALA A 24 20.76 -27.83 -4.76
C ALA A 24 19.68 -27.81 -3.66
N HIS A 25 18.85 -26.77 -3.64
CA HIS A 25 17.79 -26.53 -2.67
C HIS A 25 16.40 -26.43 -3.30
N SER A 26 16.29 -26.55 -4.63
CA SER A 26 15.00 -26.56 -5.33
C SER A 26 14.36 -27.95 -5.29
N HIS A 27 13.04 -27.98 -5.23
CA HIS A 27 12.24 -29.19 -5.41
C HIS A 27 12.20 -29.64 -6.89
N LEU A 28 12.62 -28.79 -7.82
CA LEU A 28 12.66 -29.04 -9.26
C LEU A 28 14.13 -29.17 -9.71
N GLN A 29 14.66 -30.39 -9.63
CA GLN A 29 16.09 -30.66 -9.86
C GLN A 29 16.60 -30.33 -11.27
N ASN A 30 15.69 -30.20 -12.24
CA ASN A 30 16.01 -29.91 -13.64
C ASN A 30 15.99 -28.41 -13.96
N ASP A 31 15.54 -27.57 -13.02
CA ASP A 31 15.42 -26.14 -13.26
C ASP A 31 16.63 -25.40 -12.68
N ASP A 32 17.19 -24.51 -13.49
CA ASP A 32 18.30 -23.63 -13.10
C ASP A 32 17.76 -22.42 -12.37
N GLU A 33 17.08 -22.67 -11.26
CA GLU A 33 16.45 -21.64 -10.45
C GLU A 33 17.49 -20.68 -9.89
N ILE A 34 17.31 -19.41 -10.20
CA ILE A 34 18.11 -18.30 -9.68
C ILE A 34 17.22 -17.47 -8.76
N LEU A 35 17.60 -17.40 -7.49
CA LEU A 35 16.94 -16.57 -6.48
C LEU A 35 17.56 -15.17 -6.47
N LEU A 36 16.72 -14.15 -6.65
CA LEU A 36 17.08 -12.76 -6.38
C LEU A 36 16.78 -12.42 -4.92
N LEU A 37 17.67 -11.67 -4.27
CA LEU A 37 17.45 -11.25 -2.89
C LEU A 37 16.29 -10.23 -2.82
N PRO A 38 15.53 -10.20 -1.72
CA PRO A 38 14.58 -9.12 -1.47
C PRO A 38 15.27 -7.76 -1.56
N GLY A 39 14.61 -6.79 -2.19
CA GLY A 39 15.17 -5.44 -2.40
C GLY A 39 16.14 -5.33 -3.58
N THR A 40 16.25 -6.35 -4.45
CA THR A 40 16.94 -6.21 -5.74
C THR A 40 16.24 -5.16 -6.62
N TYR A 41 17.00 -4.18 -7.11
CA TYR A 41 16.51 -3.13 -8.01
C TYR A 41 16.72 -3.55 -9.46
N LEU A 42 15.64 -3.51 -10.25
CA LEU A 42 15.65 -3.85 -11.67
C LEU A 42 15.20 -2.64 -12.49
N LYS A 43 15.96 -2.29 -13.53
CA LYS A 43 15.60 -1.27 -14.50
C LYS A 43 15.05 -1.92 -15.77
N VAL A 44 13.93 -1.43 -16.28
CA VAL A 44 13.43 -1.80 -17.61
C VAL A 44 14.40 -1.26 -18.67
N ILE A 45 14.99 -2.16 -19.44
CA ILE A 45 15.93 -1.82 -20.53
C ILE A 45 15.30 -1.97 -21.92
N GLY A 46 14.17 -2.68 -22.03
CA GLY A 46 13.41 -2.79 -23.26
C GLY A 46 12.14 -3.58 -23.08
N SER A 47 11.23 -3.45 -24.05
CA SER A 47 10.05 -4.29 -24.16
C SER A 47 9.84 -4.68 -25.63
N SER A 48 9.23 -5.85 -25.85
CA SER A 48 8.85 -6.30 -27.18
C SER A 48 7.55 -7.09 -27.12
N ASN A 49 6.83 -7.11 -28.24
CA ASN A 49 5.59 -7.86 -28.41
C ASN A 49 5.74 -8.75 -29.66
N PRO A 50 6.39 -9.92 -29.53
CA PRO A 50 6.70 -10.77 -30.68
C PRO A 50 5.47 -11.44 -31.30
N SER A 51 4.37 -11.57 -30.57
CA SER A 51 3.12 -12.18 -31.05
C SER A 51 1.94 -11.70 -30.23
N ASN A 52 0.74 -11.69 -30.80
CA ASN A 52 -0.48 -11.26 -30.11
C ASN A 52 -0.61 -11.91 -28.72
N GLY A 53 -0.67 -11.06 -27.70
CA GLY A 53 -0.81 -11.48 -26.30
C GLY A 53 0.51 -11.84 -25.59
N VAL A 54 1.67 -11.82 -26.25
CA VAL A 54 2.97 -12.12 -25.61
C VAL A 54 3.78 -10.85 -25.47
N TYR A 55 4.10 -10.46 -24.23
CA TYR A 55 4.92 -9.31 -23.91
C TYR A 55 6.22 -9.79 -23.29
N ILE A 56 7.36 -9.42 -23.87
CA ILE A 56 8.68 -9.67 -23.27
C ILE A 56 9.20 -8.36 -22.71
N ILE A 57 9.42 -8.31 -21.40
CA ILE A 57 10.03 -7.17 -20.71
C ILE A 57 11.45 -7.54 -20.33
N SER A 58 12.42 -6.81 -20.86
CA SER A 58 13.83 -6.98 -20.54
C SER A 58 14.21 -6.07 -19.37
N LEU A 59 14.75 -6.66 -18.33
CA LEU A 59 15.13 -6.05 -17.07
C LEU A 59 16.64 -6.23 -16.86
N ARG A 60 17.29 -5.21 -16.29
CA ARG A 60 18.68 -5.30 -15.85
C ARG A 60 18.77 -4.93 -14.37
N GLU A 61 19.47 -5.76 -13.61
CA GLU A 61 19.85 -5.43 -12.24
C GLU A 61 20.75 -4.20 -12.23
N ILE A 62 20.30 -3.21 -11.47
CA ILE A 62 21.08 -2.00 -11.19
C ILE A 62 21.58 -2.06 -9.76
N PRO A 63 22.75 -1.48 -9.47
CA PRO A 63 23.21 -1.32 -8.09
C PRO A 63 22.11 -0.65 -7.26
N SER A 64 21.86 -1.16 -6.06
CA SER A 64 21.05 -0.42 -5.09
C SER A 64 21.72 0.93 -4.89
N ASN A 65 21.00 2.00 -5.23
CA ASN A 65 21.43 3.36 -4.92
C ASN A 65 21.30 3.55 -3.40
N SER A 66 22.31 3.05 -2.68
CA SER A 66 22.58 3.32 -1.27
C SER A 66 21.37 3.19 -0.34
N LEU A 67 20.87 1.98 -0.13
CA LEU A 67 20.44 1.58 1.22
C LEU A 67 21.68 1.01 1.92
N LYS A 68 22.47 1.88 2.53
CA LYS A 68 23.42 1.45 3.56
C LYS A 68 22.55 0.85 4.66
N LEU A 69 22.64 -0.46 4.90
CA LEU A 69 22.19 -1.04 6.16
C LEU A 69 22.83 -0.20 7.27
N ALA A 70 22.02 0.51 8.04
CA ALA A 70 22.51 1.24 9.19
C ALA A 70 23.22 0.24 10.11
N LYS A 71 24.40 0.60 10.60
CA LYS A 71 25.02 -0.16 11.70
C LYS A 71 24.00 -0.23 12.85
N PRO A 72 23.90 -1.36 13.56
CA PRO A 72 23.05 -1.43 14.73
C PRO A 72 23.61 -0.43 15.77
N CYS A 73 22.82 0.60 16.04
CA CYS A 73 23.01 1.67 17.03
C CYS A 73 24.31 2.49 16.94
N ASP A 74 24.20 3.70 16.40
CA ASP A 74 24.65 4.92 17.09
C ASP A 74 23.74 6.07 16.65
N LEU A 75 22.78 6.40 17.51
CA LEU A 75 21.78 7.44 17.33
C LEU A 75 22.40 8.82 17.56
N THR A 76 23.19 9.32 16.61
CA THR A 76 23.40 10.78 16.48
C THR A 76 23.66 11.17 15.03
N SER A 77 22.84 12.11 14.55
CA SER A 77 22.95 12.93 13.32
C SER A 77 22.51 12.36 11.96
N THR A 78 21.24 12.68 11.64
CA THR A 78 20.71 13.24 10.38
C THR A 78 20.75 12.39 9.10
N ASN A 79 19.76 11.49 8.97
CA ASN A 79 18.86 11.38 7.83
C ASN A 79 17.86 10.25 8.14
N GLU A 80 16.85 10.55 8.94
CA GLU A 80 15.78 9.61 9.26
C GLU A 80 14.77 9.55 8.11
N LEU A 81 14.49 8.34 7.63
CA LEU A 81 13.23 8.00 6.96
C LEU A 81 12.06 8.39 7.90
N PRO A 82 10.95 8.95 7.39
CA PRO A 82 9.97 9.70 8.16
C PRO A 82 8.98 8.81 8.94
N LEU A 83 9.48 7.84 9.72
CA LEU A 83 8.67 7.05 10.62
C LEU A 83 8.65 7.63 12.06
N SER A 84 9.63 8.44 12.43
CA SER A 84 9.80 9.03 13.78
C SER A 84 9.36 10.49 13.91
N ARG A 85 9.32 11.26 12.82
CA ARG A 85 8.90 12.67 12.88
C ARG A 85 7.38 12.75 12.95
N GLN A 86 6.86 13.47 13.94
CA GLN A 86 5.45 13.86 13.95
C GLN A 86 5.14 14.57 12.63
N PRO A 87 4.09 14.14 11.90
CA PRO A 87 3.75 14.73 10.61
C PRO A 87 3.44 16.21 10.78
N CYS A 88 4.06 17.06 9.95
CA CYS A 88 3.70 18.47 9.92
C CYS A 88 2.44 18.68 9.07
N LYS A 89 1.84 19.88 9.17
CA LYS A 89 0.62 20.22 8.41
C LYS A 89 0.74 19.97 6.91
N ALA A 90 1.91 20.26 6.33
CA ALA A 90 2.16 20.05 4.91
C ALA A 90 2.12 18.55 4.52
N ASP A 91 2.58 17.66 5.41
CA ASP A 91 2.67 16.22 5.15
C ASP A 91 1.29 15.57 5.05
N ILE A 92 0.31 16.09 5.79
CA ILE A 92 -1.05 15.51 5.84
C ILE A 92 -2.11 16.32 5.12
N GLN A 93 -1.77 17.52 4.60
CA GLN A 93 -2.74 18.41 3.96
C GLN A 93 -3.49 17.70 2.83
N HIS A 94 -2.78 16.84 2.08
CA HIS A 94 -3.39 16.04 1.03
C HIS A 94 -4.47 15.10 1.55
N LEU A 95 -4.28 14.47 2.71
CA LEU A 95 -5.30 13.62 3.35
C LEU A 95 -6.45 14.45 3.93
N LEU A 96 -6.14 15.60 4.54
CA LEU A 96 -7.16 16.48 5.11
C LEU A 96 -8.10 17.06 4.04
N ASN A 97 -7.61 17.30 2.82
CA ASN A 97 -8.45 17.73 1.70
C ASN A 97 -9.54 16.70 1.35
N TYR A 98 -9.35 15.42 1.70
CA TYR A 98 -10.37 14.39 1.48
C TYR A 98 -11.53 14.46 2.47
N ILE A 99 -11.47 15.29 3.52
CA ILE A 99 -12.64 15.55 4.37
C ILE A 99 -13.78 16.10 3.51
N ASP A 100 -13.52 17.14 2.71
CA ASP A 100 -14.56 17.78 1.90
C ASP A 100 -14.91 16.99 0.64
N ILE A 101 -13.98 16.17 0.13
CA ILE A 101 -14.19 15.32 -1.05
C ILE A 101 -15.06 14.11 -0.70
N LEU A 102 -14.74 13.41 0.40
CA LEU A 102 -15.45 12.20 0.81
C LEU A 102 -16.71 12.52 1.64
N TYR A 103 -16.75 13.69 2.29
CA TYR A 103 -17.84 14.10 3.16
C TYR A 103 -18.34 15.52 2.85
N PRO A 104 -18.85 15.79 1.64
CA PRO A 104 -19.42 17.09 1.32
C PRO A 104 -20.59 17.37 2.27
N ASN A 105 -20.56 18.53 2.93
CA ASN A 105 -21.51 18.92 3.99
C ASN A 105 -21.51 18.02 5.24
N GLY A 106 -20.46 17.20 5.43
CA GLY A 106 -20.32 16.31 6.58
C GLY A 106 -20.92 14.91 6.39
N GLU A 107 -21.58 14.64 5.27
CA GLU A 107 -22.21 13.35 4.96
C GLU A 107 -21.39 12.59 3.92
N PRO A 108 -21.23 11.26 4.03
CA PRO A 108 -20.44 10.47 3.10
C PRO A 108 -21.02 10.53 1.68
N ILE A 109 -20.14 10.63 0.68
CA ILE A 109 -20.55 10.50 -0.73
C ILE A 109 -21.12 9.12 -1.01
N ASN A 110 -22.00 9.03 -2.01
CA ASN A 110 -22.33 7.74 -2.59
C ASN A 110 -21.11 7.21 -3.38
N LEU A 111 -20.46 6.20 -2.80
CA LEU A 111 -19.24 5.62 -3.33
C LEU A 111 -19.49 4.67 -4.50
N GLU A 112 -20.64 4.01 -4.55
CA GLU A 112 -20.93 2.99 -5.56
C GLU A 112 -21.31 3.64 -6.88
N THR A 113 -20.56 3.30 -7.93
CA THR A 113 -20.77 3.80 -9.30
C THR A 113 -21.45 2.77 -10.20
N GLY A 114 -21.45 1.51 -9.79
CA GLY A 114 -22.09 0.40 -10.50
C GLY A 114 -21.72 -0.95 -9.89
N VAL A 115 -22.06 -2.02 -10.57
CA VAL A 115 -21.66 -3.40 -10.24
C VAL A 115 -21.15 -4.09 -11.50
N ASP A 116 -20.17 -4.99 -11.35
CA ASP A 116 -19.68 -5.82 -12.44
C ASP A 116 -20.61 -7.02 -12.72
N GLU A 117 -20.25 -7.82 -13.72
CA GLU A 117 -20.98 -9.04 -14.12
C GLU A 117 -21.11 -10.09 -13.00
N ASN A 118 -20.28 -10.01 -11.96
CA ASN A 118 -20.27 -10.90 -10.81
C ASN A 118 -20.96 -10.27 -9.58
N GLY A 119 -21.55 -9.08 -9.72
CA GLY A 119 -22.19 -8.35 -8.62
C GLY A 119 -21.19 -7.69 -7.65
N ILE A 120 -19.94 -7.47 -8.08
CA ILE A 120 -18.94 -6.74 -7.30
C ILE A 120 -19.12 -5.24 -7.57
N PRO A 121 -19.31 -4.41 -6.53
CA PRO A 121 -19.49 -2.97 -6.71
C PRO A 121 -18.21 -2.29 -7.24
N PHE A 122 -18.41 -1.39 -8.20
CA PHE A 122 -17.43 -0.38 -8.59
C PHE A 122 -17.56 0.83 -7.69
N TYR A 123 -16.42 1.40 -7.32
CA TYR A 123 -16.35 2.57 -6.46
C TYR A 123 -15.78 3.77 -7.20
N ARG A 124 -16.11 4.95 -6.68
CA ARG A 124 -15.56 6.25 -7.08
C ARG A 124 -14.03 6.32 -6.98
N ASP A 125 -13.38 6.97 -7.94
CA ASP A 125 -11.92 7.14 -8.00
C ASP A 125 -11.36 7.86 -6.78
N GLU A 126 -12.14 8.78 -6.21
CA GLU A 126 -11.83 9.53 -4.99
C GLU A 126 -11.50 8.58 -3.82
N MET A 127 -12.20 7.45 -3.71
CA MET A 127 -11.93 6.43 -2.70
C MET A 127 -10.56 5.78 -2.93
N TYR A 128 -10.27 5.37 -4.17
CA TYR A 128 -9.02 4.70 -4.50
C TYR A 128 -7.82 5.62 -4.33
N HIS A 129 -7.94 6.88 -4.75
CA HIS A 129 -6.90 7.89 -4.54
C HIS A 129 -6.65 8.15 -3.06
N PHE A 130 -7.70 8.25 -2.23
CA PHE A 130 -7.56 8.37 -0.79
C PHE A 130 -6.76 7.21 -0.18
N TYR A 131 -7.16 5.97 -0.45
CA TYR A 131 -6.46 4.80 0.10
C TYR A 131 -5.06 4.61 -0.50
N GLY A 132 -4.80 5.11 -1.71
CA GLY A 132 -3.46 5.24 -2.28
C GLY A 132 -2.58 6.15 -1.43
N LEU A 133 -3.07 7.34 -1.07
CA LEU A 133 -2.34 8.28 -0.20
C LEU A 133 -2.11 7.73 1.21
N VAL A 134 -3.12 7.05 1.78
CA VAL A 134 -2.98 6.32 3.05
C VAL A 134 -1.85 5.30 2.97
N GLY A 135 -1.72 4.58 1.85
CA GLY A 135 -0.62 3.63 1.65
C GLY A 135 0.77 4.26 1.59
N THR A 136 0.87 5.50 1.14
CA THR A 136 2.15 6.23 1.09
C THR A 136 2.52 6.85 2.43
N TRP A 137 1.54 7.33 3.19
CA TRP A 137 1.77 8.13 4.40
C TRP A 137 1.54 7.40 5.72
N ALA A 138 0.46 6.61 5.80
CA ALA A 138 -0.02 6.04 7.06
C ALA A 138 0.57 4.67 7.37
N GLU A 139 1.40 4.12 6.48
CA GLU A 139 1.77 2.70 6.50
C GLU A 139 2.51 2.35 7.80
N ASN A 140 1.81 1.66 8.68
CA ASN A 140 2.32 1.13 9.93
C ASN A 140 1.66 -0.21 10.20
N TYR A 141 2.44 -1.29 10.06
CA TYR A 141 2.01 -2.67 10.26
C TYR A 141 2.26 -3.22 11.66
N ASP A 142 2.83 -2.42 12.55
CA ASP A 142 3.04 -2.78 13.95
C ASP A 142 1.74 -2.63 14.73
N TYR A 143 0.77 -3.52 14.50
CA TYR A 143 -0.50 -3.52 15.21
C TYR A 143 -1.16 -4.90 15.26
N ASP A 144 -1.96 -5.13 16.29
CA ASP A 144 -2.88 -6.28 16.32
C ASP A 144 -4.14 -5.97 15.51
N LEU A 145 -4.47 -6.83 14.56
CA LEU A 145 -5.58 -6.62 13.60
C LEU A 145 -6.92 -6.39 14.30
N ILE A 146 -7.32 -7.31 15.20
CA ILE A 146 -8.65 -7.28 15.82
C ILE A 146 -8.84 -6.07 16.76
N PRO A 147 -7.92 -5.77 17.69
CA PRO A 147 -8.02 -4.59 18.56
C PRO A 147 -8.03 -3.28 17.75
N THR A 148 -7.11 -3.13 16.79
CA THR A 148 -6.98 -1.91 15.98
C THR A 148 -8.23 -1.68 15.13
N TYR A 149 -8.79 -2.74 14.55
CA TYR A 149 -10.05 -2.64 13.81
C TYR A 149 -11.20 -2.15 14.71
N ARG A 150 -11.34 -2.69 15.93
CA ARG A 150 -12.35 -2.24 16.90
C ARG A 150 -12.15 -0.79 17.33
N MET A 151 -10.90 -0.37 17.54
CA MET A 151 -10.57 1.02 17.85
C MET A 151 -10.97 1.94 16.70
N SER A 152 -10.72 1.53 15.45
CA SER A 152 -11.05 2.31 14.26
C SER A 152 -12.56 2.51 14.04
N GLN A 153 -13.40 1.74 14.74
CA GLN A 153 -14.86 1.87 14.69
C GLN A 153 -15.45 2.58 15.91
N ASN A 154 -14.62 2.98 16.89
CA ASN A 154 -15.07 3.58 18.14
C ASN A 154 -14.73 5.09 18.20
N PRO A 155 -15.74 5.98 18.15
CA PRO A 155 -15.52 7.42 18.18
C PRO A 155 -14.76 7.93 19.41
N GLU A 156 -14.98 7.35 20.58
CA GLU A 156 -14.32 7.77 21.83
C GLU A 156 -12.83 7.43 21.82
N TYR A 157 -12.46 6.29 21.23
CA TYR A 157 -11.05 5.93 21.03
C TYR A 157 -10.40 6.83 19.98
N ILE A 158 -11.06 7.05 18.84
CA ILE A 158 -10.54 7.93 17.79
C ILE A 158 -10.27 9.34 18.33
N ALA A 159 -11.17 9.89 19.15
CA ALA A 159 -11.01 11.23 19.74
C ALA A 159 -9.76 11.36 20.64
N LYS A 160 -9.27 10.26 21.21
CA LYS A 160 -8.09 10.23 22.09
C LYS A 160 -6.84 9.71 21.39
N ALA A 161 -6.97 9.23 20.15
CA ALA A 161 -5.90 8.56 19.43
C ALA A 161 -4.71 9.51 19.21
N ASN A 162 -3.51 8.94 19.32
CA ASN A 162 -2.25 9.57 18.95
C ASN A 162 -1.86 9.24 17.49
N TRP A 163 -0.77 9.84 17.01
CA TRP A 163 -0.30 9.63 15.63
C TRP A 163 -0.02 8.17 15.26
N THR A 164 0.54 7.40 16.19
CA THR A 164 0.85 5.98 15.97
C THR A 164 -0.45 5.19 15.79
N GLU A 165 -1.40 5.39 16.69
CA GLU A 165 -2.72 4.73 16.66
C GLU A 165 -3.49 5.11 15.38
N ILE A 166 -3.45 6.37 14.97
CA ILE A 166 -4.07 6.84 13.71
C ILE A 166 -3.48 6.11 12.50
N LYS A 167 -2.15 6.01 12.42
CA LYS A 167 -1.47 5.31 11.32
C LYS A 167 -1.83 3.82 11.28
N GLN A 168 -1.87 3.17 12.45
CA GLN A 168 -2.29 1.77 12.59
C GLN A 168 -3.75 1.58 12.16
N MET A 169 -4.68 2.43 12.62
CA MET A 169 -6.10 2.36 12.23
C MET A 169 -6.28 2.52 10.72
N LEU A 170 -5.64 3.51 10.11
CA LEU A 170 -5.71 3.73 8.66
C LEU A 170 -5.10 2.57 7.86
N THR A 171 -3.96 2.04 8.32
CA THR A 171 -3.32 0.86 7.69
C THR A 171 -4.19 -0.39 7.84
N CYS A 172 -4.82 -0.57 9.00
CA CYS A 172 -5.74 -1.67 9.28
C CYS A 172 -6.95 -1.62 8.35
N ILE A 173 -7.62 -0.47 8.24
CA ILE A 173 -8.76 -0.29 7.32
C ILE A 173 -8.33 -0.57 5.89
N ARG A 174 -7.21 0.01 5.43
CA ARG A 174 -6.68 -0.21 4.09
C ARG A 174 -6.31 -1.67 3.83
N SER A 175 -5.82 -2.39 4.82
CA SER A 175 -5.38 -3.78 4.63
C SER A 175 -6.57 -4.75 4.69
N SER A 176 -7.60 -4.43 5.48
CA SER A 176 -8.77 -5.29 5.68
C SER A 176 -9.56 -5.53 4.38
N GLY A 177 -9.63 -4.55 3.49
CA GLY A 177 -10.31 -4.75 2.21
C GLY A 177 -9.48 -5.48 1.14
N LYS A 178 -8.24 -5.90 1.45
CA LYS A 178 -7.51 -6.87 0.61
C LYS A 178 -7.98 -8.31 0.85
N PHE A 179 -8.68 -8.58 1.96
CA PHE A 179 -9.01 -9.92 2.42
C PHE A 179 -10.51 -10.26 2.40
N SER A 180 -11.41 -9.28 2.27
CA SER A 180 -12.85 -9.52 2.10
C SER A 180 -13.37 -8.94 0.79
N SER A 181 -14.07 -9.76 0.00
CA SER A 181 -14.66 -9.42 -1.30
C SER A 181 -15.83 -8.43 -1.21
N TYR A 182 -16.22 -8.02 0.00
CA TYR A 182 -17.29 -7.07 0.20
C TYR A 182 -16.91 -6.12 1.35
N THR A 183 -17.14 -4.84 1.10
CA THR A 183 -17.60 -3.85 2.08
C THR A 183 -16.68 -3.35 3.19
N THR A 184 -15.36 -3.55 3.23
CA THR A 184 -14.55 -2.93 4.32
C THR A 184 -14.10 -1.48 4.06
N TYR A 185 -13.57 -1.17 2.86
CA TYR A 185 -13.13 0.20 2.51
C TYR A 185 -14.28 1.20 2.43
N ALA A 186 -15.32 0.81 1.70
CA ALA A 186 -16.48 1.65 1.45
C ALA A 186 -17.28 1.84 2.74
N HIS A 187 -17.43 0.78 3.55
CA HIS A 187 -18.11 0.89 4.84
C HIS A 187 -17.40 1.82 5.81
N ALA A 188 -16.07 1.79 5.88
CA ALA A 188 -15.35 2.70 6.77
C ALA A 188 -15.58 4.18 6.44
N ILE A 189 -15.84 4.48 5.16
CA ILE A 189 -16.22 5.82 4.72
C ILE A 189 -17.71 6.08 4.97
N THR A 190 -18.61 5.19 4.55
CA THR A 190 -20.06 5.39 4.70
C THR A 190 -20.54 5.37 6.16
N ALA A 191 -19.84 4.66 7.04
CA ALA A 191 -20.09 4.69 8.49
C ALA A 191 -19.45 5.90 9.20
N GLY A 192 -18.69 6.74 8.48
CA GLY A 192 -18.10 7.97 9.01
C GLY A 192 -16.83 7.80 9.83
N TYR A 193 -16.27 6.59 9.93
CA TYR A 193 -15.04 6.33 10.71
C TYR A 193 -13.84 7.08 10.14
N ILE A 194 -13.67 7.07 8.81
CA ILE A 194 -12.60 7.81 8.15
C ILE A 194 -12.72 9.32 8.42
N ARG A 195 -13.94 9.87 8.46
CA ARG A 195 -14.15 11.29 8.80
C ARG A 195 -13.65 11.62 10.19
N LEU A 196 -13.99 10.80 11.19
CA LEU A 196 -13.57 10.99 12.58
C LEU A 196 -12.04 10.94 12.70
N ILE A 197 -11.39 9.99 12.02
CA ILE A 197 -9.93 9.87 12.00
C ILE A 197 -9.29 11.11 11.37
N LEU A 198 -9.80 11.60 10.23
CA LEU A 198 -9.28 12.80 9.58
C LEU A 198 -9.48 14.07 10.40
N LEU A 199 -10.62 14.20 11.11
CA LEU A 199 -10.85 15.31 12.03
C LEU A 199 -9.86 15.26 13.20
N ARG A 200 -9.62 14.08 13.76
CA ARG A 200 -8.60 13.90 14.79
C ARG A 200 -7.20 14.28 14.29
N MET A 201 -6.85 13.89 13.07
CA MET A 201 -5.58 14.30 12.45
C MET A 201 -5.46 15.81 12.31
N LYS A 202 -6.55 16.49 11.94
CA LYS A 202 -6.60 17.94 11.84
C LYS A 202 -6.34 18.60 13.20
N GLU A 203 -7.01 18.13 14.25
CA GLU A 203 -6.79 18.61 15.62
C GLU A 203 -5.32 18.48 16.05
N LEU A 204 -4.71 17.31 15.84
CA LEU A 204 -3.33 17.03 16.25
C LEU A 204 -2.28 17.88 15.53
N VAL A 205 -2.61 18.48 14.39
CA VAL A 205 -1.71 19.36 13.61
C VAL A 205 -1.94 20.84 13.91
N GLU A 206 -3.11 21.19 14.43
CA GLU A 206 -3.46 22.56 14.82
C GLU A 206 -3.13 22.86 16.30
N LEU A 207 -2.81 21.83 17.09
CA LEU A 207 -2.26 21.90 18.47
C LEU A 207 -0.75 22.18 18.47
#